data_AF-A0A521GAH5-F1
#
_entry.id   AF-A0A521GAH5-F1
#
_cell.length_a   1.000
_cell.length_b   1.000
_cell.length_c   1.000
_cell.angle_alpha   90.00
_cell.angle_beta   90.00
_cell.angle_gamma   90.00
#
_symmetry.space_group_name_H-M   'P 1'
#
loop_
_entity.id
_entity.type
_entity.pdbx_description
1 polymer ?
#
loop_
_entity_poly.entity_id
_entity_poly.type
_entity_poly.pdbx_seq_one_letter_code
_entity_poly.pdbx_strand_id
1 'polypeptide(L)'
;MATYIYQHKNWPHFTWEDTAINTLFGEVRNLQGRIAGQMSAVGFSAKEETSLTTLTLDVVKSSEIEGETLNEQQVRSSIARRLGIDVAGLVPADRNVEGVVDMMLDATQNYAQPLTENRLFGWHAALFPTGHSGMYKIEVGRYRTGVMQIVSGAMGKERVHYEAVAPLLVKSEMDVFLQWVNEETKLDPVLKAAIAHFWFIIIHPFDDGNGRIARAISDLLLTRAENSPERFYSLSSQILIERKRYYDVLQTVQHSSGDITEWLVWFLNCLKNALLEAGNIVQNVLRKAEFWNKHEHTPLNERQRLVLNKLLDGFTGKLKSSKWAKIAKCSPDTALRDIKDLIEKGILQQEQEGGRSTNYELMDEIHPKNN
;
A
#
# COMPACT_ATOMS: atom_id res chain seq x y z
N MET A 1 -0.86 -32.16 -19.57
CA MET A 1 -0.94 -30.74 -19.14
C MET A 1 -1.22 -30.71 -17.66
N ALA A 2 -0.57 -29.82 -16.91
CA ALA A 2 -0.92 -29.60 -15.51
C ALA A 2 -2.36 -29.09 -15.44
N THR A 3 -3.18 -29.64 -14.54
CA THR A 3 -4.57 -29.21 -14.34
C THR A 3 -4.57 -27.90 -13.56
N TYR A 4 -5.44 -26.96 -13.94
CA TYR A 4 -5.62 -25.72 -13.17
C TYR A 4 -6.70 -25.91 -12.11
N ILE A 5 -6.63 -25.15 -11.02
CA ILE A 5 -7.50 -25.25 -9.84
C ILE A 5 -8.99 -25.19 -10.21
N TYR A 6 -9.36 -24.35 -11.18
CA TYR A 6 -10.74 -24.20 -11.65
C TYR A 6 -11.27 -25.39 -12.48
N GLN A 7 -10.39 -26.31 -12.88
CA GLN A 7 -10.75 -27.52 -13.63
C GLN A 7 -11.00 -28.70 -12.69
N HIS A 8 -10.69 -28.59 -11.40
CA HIS A 8 -11.00 -29.62 -10.42
C HIS A 8 -12.47 -29.57 -10.02
N LYS A 9 -13.06 -30.73 -9.71
CA LYS A 9 -14.49 -30.87 -9.36
C LYS A 9 -14.91 -30.07 -8.12
N ASN A 10 -13.98 -29.79 -7.23
CA ASN A 10 -14.24 -29.06 -6.00
C ASN A 10 -14.15 -27.54 -6.18
N TRP A 11 -13.81 -27.01 -7.36
CA TRP A 11 -13.86 -25.58 -7.60
C TRP A 11 -15.29 -25.02 -7.38
N PRO A 12 -15.47 -23.86 -6.71
CA PRO A 12 -14.48 -22.98 -6.09
C PRO A 12 -14.31 -23.20 -4.56
N HIS A 13 -14.56 -24.41 -4.04
CA HIS A 13 -14.37 -24.73 -2.64
C HIS A 13 -12.89 -24.86 -2.26
N PHE A 14 -12.38 -23.80 -1.63
CA PHE A 14 -11.01 -23.75 -1.10
C PHE A 14 -10.89 -24.41 0.27
N THR A 15 -9.75 -25.05 0.50
CA THR A 15 -9.35 -25.64 1.79
C THR A 15 -7.99 -25.10 2.20
N TRP A 16 -7.69 -25.13 3.49
CA TRP A 16 -6.37 -24.78 4.02
C TRP A 16 -6.11 -25.47 5.36
N GLU A 17 -4.84 -25.52 5.76
CA GLU A 17 -4.42 -26.01 7.08
C GLU A 17 -4.46 -24.87 8.12
N ASP A 18 -5.42 -24.93 9.06
CA ASP A 18 -5.56 -23.90 10.11
C ASP A 18 -4.29 -23.76 10.98
N THR A 19 -3.62 -24.87 11.30
CA THR A 19 -2.37 -24.88 12.07
C THR A 19 -1.23 -24.13 11.38
N ALA A 20 -1.23 -24.08 10.04
CA ALA A 20 -0.23 -23.35 9.28
C ALA A 20 -0.45 -21.83 9.30
N ILE A 21 -1.69 -21.36 9.48
CA ILE A 21 -2.03 -19.93 9.38
C ILE A 21 -2.37 -19.27 10.72
N ASN A 22 -2.86 -20.00 11.73
CA ASN A 22 -3.45 -19.41 12.94
C ASN A 22 -2.50 -18.48 13.72
N THR A 23 -1.25 -18.89 13.93
CA THR A 23 -0.26 -18.05 14.64
C THR A 23 -0.01 -16.76 13.88
N LEU A 24 0.23 -16.87 12.56
CA LEU A 24 0.51 -15.73 11.70
C LEU A 24 -0.70 -14.79 11.58
N PHE A 25 -1.90 -15.36 11.46
CA PHE A 25 -3.15 -14.63 11.45
C PHE A 25 -3.36 -13.85 12.76
N GLY A 26 -3.08 -14.47 13.91
CA GLY A 26 -3.11 -13.80 15.22
C GLY A 26 -2.13 -12.62 15.31
N GLU A 27 -0.89 -12.77 14.80
CA GLU A 27 0.09 -11.69 14.72
C GLU A 27 -0.42 -10.51 13.86
N VAL A 28 -0.98 -10.81 12.69
CA VAL A 28 -1.55 -9.80 11.78
C VAL A 28 -2.66 -9.02 12.45
N ARG A 29 -3.64 -9.69 13.08
CA ARG A 29 -4.74 -9.00 13.76
C ARG A 29 -4.25 -8.18 14.95
N ASN A 30 -3.26 -8.65 15.69
CA ASN A 30 -2.63 -7.88 16.76
C ASN A 30 -1.96 -6.59 16.25
N LEU A 31 -1.22 -6.69 15.14
CA LEU A 31 -0.56 -5.53 14.53
C LEU A 31 -1.56 -4.51 13.97
N GLN A 32 -2.63 -4.95 13.31
CA GLN A 32 -3.72 -4.05 12.87
C GLN A 32 -4.32 -3.28 14.05
N GLY A 33 -4.67 -3.98 15.12
CA GLY A 33 -5.20 -3.36 16.34
C GLY A 33 -4.22 -2.38 16.98
N ARG A 34 -2.93 -2.72 17.00
CA ARG A 34 -1.87 -1.83 17.53
C ARG A 34 -1.75 -0.54 16.71
N ILE A 35 -1.69 -0.63 15.39
CA ILE A 35 -1.58 0.54 14.50
C ILE A 35 -2.81 1.43 14.62
N ALA A 36 -4.01 0.84 14.57
CA ALA A 36 -5.25 1.59 14.73
C ALA A 36 -5.30 2.30 16.09
N GLY A 37 -4.92 1.61 17.18
CA GLY A 37 -4.84 2.18 18.52
C GLY A 37 -3.83 3.33 18.62
N GLN A 38 -2.63 3.17 18.06
CA GLN A 38 -1.60 4.22 18.06
C GLN A 38 -2.02 5.43 17.25
N MET A 39 -2.58 5.20 16.05
CA MET A 39 -3.07 6.28 15.21
C MET A 39 -4.25 7.00 15.85
N SER A 40 -5.08 6.33 16.66
CA SER A 40 -6.18 7.00 17.37
C SER A 40 -5.73 8.18 18.26
N ALA A 41 -4.50 8.12 18.79
CA ALA A 41 -3.89 9.15 19.64
C ALA A 41 -3.22 10.29 18.85
N VAL A 42 -3.03 10.14 17.54
CA VAL A 42 -2.41 11.14 16.66
C VAL A 42 -3.43 12.23 16.29
N GLY A 43 -2.96 13.47 16.20
CA GLY A 43 -3.78 14.61 15.76
C GLY A 43 -4.32 14.46 14.34
N PHE A 44 -5.46 15.10 14.07
CA PHE A 44 -6.22 14.97 12.81
C PHE A 44 -5.36 15.19 11.55
N SER A 45 -4.57 16.27 11.51
CA SER A 45 -3.74 16.58 10.32
C SER A 45 -2.68 15.51 10.04
N ALA A 46 -2.14 14.85 11.06
CA ALA A 46 -1.17 13.77 10.86
C ALA A 46 -1.84 12.46 10.43
N LYS A 47 -3.09 12.20 10.86
CA LYS A 47 -3.91 11.11 10.30
C LYS A 47 -4.18 11.33 8.82
N GLU A 48 -4.68 12.51 8.44
CA GLU A 48 -4.95 12.86 7.03
C GLU A 48 -3.71 12.68 6.15
N GLU A 49 -2.56 13.19 6.60
CA GLU A 49 -1.31 13.06 5.85
C GLU A 49 -0.85 11.60 5.71
N THR A 50 -1.03 10.79 6.75
CA THR A 50 -0.71 9.36 6.71
C THR A 50 -1.64 8.63 5.76
N SER A 51 -2.95 8.85 5.84
CA SER A 51 -3.94 8.25 4.93
C SER A 51 -3.71 8.67 3.48
N LEU A 52 -3.42 9.95 3.22
CA LEU A 52 -3.07 10.45 1.89
C LEU A 52 -1.83 9.75 1.33
N THR A 53 -0.80 9.57 2.17
CA THR A 53 0.44 8.88 1.79
C THR A 53 0.18 7.41 1.50
N THR A 54 -0.56 6.71 2.36
CA THR A 54 -0.92 5.30 2.18
C THR A 54 -1.70 5.08 0.89
N LEU A 55 -2.74 5.88 0.62
CA LEU A 55 -3.53 5.77 -0.61
C LEU A 55 -2.70 6.09 -1.86
N THR A 56 -1.81 7.07 -1.77
CA THR A 56 -0.86 7.40 -2.86
C THR A 56 0.03 6.20 -3.17
N LEU A 57 0.60 5.58 -2.13
CA LEU A 57 1.42 4.38 -2.28
C LEU A 57 0.63 3.21 -2.86
N ASP A 58 -0.60 2.96 -2.40
CA ASP A 58 -1.41 1.87 -2.95
C ASP A 58 -1.69 2.06 -4.45
N VAL A 59 -2.02 3.27 -4.89
CA VAL A 59 -2.21 3.58 -6.32
C VAL A 59 -0.90 3.39 -7.12
N VAL A 60 0.18 4.06 -6.69
CA VAL A 60 1.46 4.04 -7.44
C VAL A 60 2.04 2.63 -7.51
N LYS A 61 2.08 1.92 -6.37
CA LYS A 61 2.71 0.60 -6.27
C LYS A 61 1.86 -0.49 -6.91
N SER A 62 0.54 -0.37 -6.86
CA SER A 62 -0.35 -1.26 -7.62
C SER A 62 -0.11 -1.16 -9.12
N SER A 63 0.06 0.04 -9.67
CA SER A 63 0.42 0.21 -11.09
C SER A 63 1.84 -0.28 -11.40
N GLU A 64 2.81 -0.03 -10.53
CA GLU A 64 4.21 -0.45 -10.71
C GLU A 64 4.37 -1.97 -10.78
N ILE A 65 3.54 -2.74 -10.05
CA ILE A 65 3.49 -4.20 -10.14
C ILE A 65 3.13 -4.68 -11.55
N GLU A 66 2.28 -3.94 -12.27
CA GLU A 66 1.92 -4.23 -13.67
C GLU A 66 2.90 -3.62 -14.69
N GLY A 67 3.97 -2.95 -14.22
CA GLY A 67 4.96 -2.29 -15.07
C GLY A 67 4.58 -0.89 -15.52
N GLU A 68 3.54 -0.28 -14.93
CA GLU A 68 3.15 1.10 -15.19
C GLU A 68 3.75 2.05 -14.14
N THR A 69 4.48 3.07 -14.58
CA THR A 69 5.03 4.11 -13.71
C THR A 69 4.12 5.33 -13.72
N LEU A 70 3.35 5.54 -12.65
CA LEU A 70 2.55 6.74 -12.48
C LEU A 70 3.37 7.87 -11.84
N ASN A 71 3.00 9.12 -12.16
CA ASN A 71 3.58 10.28 -11.48
C ASN A 71 2.97 10.41 -10.07
N GLU A 72 3.79 10.13 -9.05
CA GLU A 72 3.37 10.16 -7.64
C GLU A 72 2.77 11.51 -7.21
N GLN A 73 3.30 12.64 -7.71
CA GLN A 73 2.76 13.96 -7.37
C GLN A 73 1.36 14.19 -7.94
N GLN A 74 1.09 13.67 -9.14
CA GLN A 74 -0.24 13.72 -9.74
C GLN A 74 -1.23 12.84 -8.98
N VAL A 75 -0.82 11.61 -8.64
CA VAL A 75 -1.63 10.70 -7.83
C VAL A 75 -1.99 11.33 -6.50
N ARG A 76 -0.97 11.80 -5.76
CA ARG A 76 -1.16 12.47 -4.47
C ARG A 76 -2.07 13.68 -4.58
N SER A 77 -1.89 14.51 -5.62
CA SER A 77 -2.73 15.70 -5.83
C SER A 77 -4.19 15.35 -6.12
N SER A 78 -4.41 14.30 -6.92
CA SER A 78 -5.75 13.82 -7.27
C SER A 78 -6.49 13.24 -6.05
N ILE A 79 -5.79 12.48 -5.19
CA ILE A 79 -6.33 11.96 -3.94
C ILE A 79 -6.65 13.09 -2.96
N ALA A 80 -5.70 14.01 -2.73
CA ALA A 80 -5.87 15.14 -1.82
C ALA A 80 -7.11 15.98 -2.18
N ARG A 81 -7.32 16.26 -3.47
CA ARG A 81 -8.49 17.00 -3.96
C ARG A 81 -9.81 16.28 -3.64
N ARG A 82 -9.87 14.96 -3.82
CA ARG A 82 -11.09 14.16 -3.57
C ARG A 82 -11.39 13.99 -2.09
N LEU A 83 -10.37 13.96 -1.24
CA LEU A 83 -10.52 13.88 0.21
C LEU A 83 -10.71 15.26 0.87
N GLY A 84 -10.56 16.36 0.11
CA GLY A 84 -10.67 17.72 0.66
C GLY A 84 -9.49 18.14 1.53
N ILE A 85 -8.34 17.49 1.38
CA ILE A 85 -7.12 17.79 2.15
C ILE A 85 -6.39 18.97 1.49
N ASP A 86 -6.12 20.03 2.27
CA ASP A 86 -5.38 21.19 1.78
C ASP A 86 -3.89 20.88 1.68
N VAL A 87 -3.39 20.83 0.44
CA VAL A 87 -1.98 20.55 0.13
C VAL A 87 -1.47 21.65 -0.79
N ALA A 88 -0.34 22.27 -0.42
CA ALA A 88 0.29 23.26 -1.26
C ALA A 88 0.89 22.63 -2.53
N GLY A 89 0.73 23.29 -3.67
CA GLY A 89 1.40 22.89 -4.93
C GLY A 89 0.75 21.71 -5.65
N LEU A 90 -0.58 21.53 -5.53
CA LEU A 90 -1.32 20.51 -6.28
C LEU A 90 -1.06 20.64 -7.78
N VAL A 91 -0.74 19.51 -8.42
CA VAL A 91 -0.55 19.42 -9.88
C VAL A 91 -1.77 18.76 -10.53
N PRO A 92 -2.16 19.17 -11.76
CA PRO A 92 -3.18 18.47 -12.52
C PRO A 92 -2.74 17.03 -12.83
N ALA A 93 -3.63 16.06 -12.63
CA ALA A 93 -3.43 14.67 -13.02
C ALA A 93 -3.99 14.42 -14.43
N ASP A 94 -3.38 13.48 -15.15
CA ASP A 94 -3.92 13.02 -16.42
C ASP A 94 -5.07 12.03 -16.21
N ARG A 95 -5.83 11.73 -17.28
CA ARG A 95 -7.01 10.86 -17.19
C ARG A 95 -6.70 9.43 -16.74
N ASN A 96 -5.48 8.93 -16.97
CA ASN A 96 -5.11 7.57 -16.57
C ASN A 96 -4.88 7.52 -15.06
N VAL A 97 -4.18 8.53 -14.51
CA VAL A 97 -4.04 8.70 -13.06
C VAL A 97 -5.40 8.85 -12.39
N GLU A 98 -6.28 9.70 -12.94
CA GLU A 98 -7.62 9.92 -12.38
C GLU A 98 -8.42 8.61 -12.30
N GLY A 99 -8.35 7.76 -13.33
CA GLY A 99 -9.05 6.49 -13.37
C GLY A 99 -8.62 5.50 -12.29
N VAL A 100 -7.30 5.35 -12.07
CA VAL A 100 -6.78 4.46 -11.00
C VAL A 100 -7.14 5.01 -9.62
N VAL A 101 -7.06 6.33 -9.44
CA VAL A 101 -7.44 7.00 -8.18
C VAL A 101 -8.92 6.82 -7.88
N ASP A 102 -9.80 6.97 -8.87
CA ASP A 102 -11.24 6.79 -8.70
C ASP A 102 -11.60 5.37 -8.25
N MET A 103 -10.99 4.35 -8.87
CA MET A 103 -11.18 2.95 -8.45
C MET A 103 -10.73 2.73 -7.00
N MET A 104 -9.52 3.18 -6.64
CA MET A 104 -8.96 2.95 -5.30
C MET A 104 -9.72 3.71 -4.21
N LEU A 105 -10.15 4.94 -4.49
CA LEU A 105 -10.98 5.70 -3.56
C LEU A 105 -12.37 5.11 -3.44
N ASP A 106 -12.99 4.62 -4.52
CA ASP A 106 -14.26 3.92 -4.39
C ASP A 106 -14.11 2.64 -3.55
N ALA A 107 -13.05 1.85 -3.77
CA ALA A 107 -12.78 0.63 -2.99
C ALA A 107 -12.64 0.91 -1.49
N THR A 108 -11.95 1.98 -1.12
CA THR A 108 -11.59 2.30 0.29
C THR A 108 -12.59 3.23 0.98
N GLN A 109 -13.19 4.19 0.28
CA GLN A 109 -14.13 5.15 0.88
C GLN A 109 -15.57 4.62 0.84
N ASN A 110 -15.93 3.83 -0.18
CA ASN A 110 -17.23 3.15 -0.26
C ASN A 110 -17.11 1.66 0.10
N TYR A 111 -16.22 1.33 1.05
CA TYR A 111 -15.92 -0.06 1.43
C TYR A 111 -17.15 -0.80 1.95
N ALA A 112 -18.09 -0.12 2.63
CA ALA A 112 -19.31 -0.72 3.14
C ALA A 112 -20.32 -1.12 2.03
N GLN A 113 -20.22 -0.52 0.84
CA GLN A 113 -21.11 -0.85 -0.27
C GLN A 113 -20.78 -2.22 -0.87
N PRO A 114 -21.76 -3.00 -1.36
CA PRO A 114 -21.50 -4.29 -2.01
C PRO A 114 -20.56 -4.16 -3.22
N LEU A 115 -19.79 -5.22 -3.50
CA LEU A 115 -19.03 -5.35 -4.73
C LEU A 115 -19.96 -5.94 -5.79
N THR A 116 -20.47 -5.13 -6.71
CA THR A 116 -21.39 -5.58 -7.76
C THR A 116 -20.67 -5.70 -9.11
N GLU A 117 -21.28 -6.42 -10.05
CA GLU A 117 -20.80 -6.51 -11.43
C GLU A 117 -20.64 -5.11 -12.05
N ASN A 118 -21.67 -4.25 -11.93
CA ASN A 118 -21.61 -2.87 -12.42
C ASN A 118 -20.51 -2.04 -11.77
N ARG A 119 -20.22 -2.26 -10.48
CA ARG A 119 -19.13 -1.58 -9.77
C ARG A 119 -17.78 -2.00 -10.31
N LEU A 120 -17.56 -3.30 -10.52
CA LEU A 120 -16.35 -3.82 -11.18
C LEU A 120 -16.20 -3.30 -12.61
N PHE A 121 -17.29 -3.21 -13.36
CA PHE A 121 -17.27 -2.62 -14.71
C PHE A 121 -16.93 -1.14 -14.67
N GLY A 122 -17.43 -0.39 -13.69
CA GLY A 122 -17.06 1.00 -13.45
C GLY A 122 -15.57 1.15 -13.16
N TRP A 123 -15.02 0.31 -12.27
CA TRP A 123 -13.58 0.27 -11.98
C TRP A 123 -12.75 -0.03 -13.24
N HIS A 124 -13.12 -1.06 -14.00
CA HIS A 124 -12.43 -1.41 -15.23
C HIS A 124 -12.53 -0.29 -16.28
N ALA A 125 -13.69 0.37 -16.40
CA ALA A 125 -13.88 1.49 -17.32
C ALA A 125 -13.03 2.71 -16.94
N ALA A 126 -12.86 2.96 -15.64
CA ALA A 126 -11.98 4.00 -15.14
C ALA A 126 -10.51 3.73 -15.49
N LEU A 127 -10.05 2.48 -15.40
CA LEU A 127 -8.67 2.11 -15.77
C LEU A 127 -8.35 2.33 -17.26
N PHE A 128 -9.33 2.16 -18.14
CA PHE A 128 -9.12 2.17 -19.60
C PHE A 128 -10.07 3.13 -20.33
N PRO A 129 -9.98 4.45 -20.08
CA PRO A 129 -10.95 5.44 -20.58
C PRO A 129 -10.95 5.59 -22.11
N THR A 130 -9.91 5.10 -22.79
CA THR A 130 -9.75 5.15 -24.25
C THR A 130 -10.16 3.85 -24.95
N GLY A 131 -10.52 2.80 -24.22
CA GLY A 131 -10.77 1.48 -24.81
C GLY A 131 -9.50 0.71 -25.19
N HIS A 132 -8.33 1.14 -24.73
CA HIS A 132 -7.03 0.53 -25.10
C HIS A 132 -6.18 0.25 -23.88
N SER A 133 -5.44 -0.86 -23.92
CA SER A 133 -4.25 -1.10 -23.08
C SER A 133 -3.01 -0.90 -23.93
N GLY A 134 -2.25 0.17 -23.66
CA GLY A 134 -1.19 0.64 -24.54
C GLY A 134 -1.72 0.88 -25.96
N MET A 135 -1.18 0.17 -26.94
CA MET A 135 -1.59 0.25 -28.35
C MET A 135 -2.69 -0.76 -28.74
N TYR A 136 -3.09 -1.64 -27.82
CA TYR A 136 -4.01 -2.72 -28.11
C TYR A 136 -5.42 -2.34 -27.67
N LYS A 137 -6.39 -2.51 -28.58
CA LYS A 137 -7.80 -2.35 -28.25
C LYS A 137 -8.25 -3.51 -27.37
N ILE A 138 -9.00 -3.20 -26.33
CA ILE A 138 -9.53 -4.18 -25.37
C ILE A 138 -11.03 -3.96 -25.13
N GLU A 139 -11.70 -4.97 -24.59
CA GLU A 139 -13.05 -4.85 -24.09
C GLU A 139 -13.06 -4.13 -22.73
N VAL A 140 -13.80 -3.02 -22.65
CA VAL A 140 -13.81 -2.18 -21.45
C VAL A 140 -15.19 -2.18 -20.78
N GLY A 141 -15.19 -2.34 -19.46
CA GLY A 141 -16.40 -2.29 -18.63
C GLY A 141 -17.33 -3.48 -18.89
N ARG A 142 -16.75 -4.63 -19.25
CA ARG A 142 -17.44 -5.90 -19.50
C ARG A 142 -16.45 -7.04 -19.36
N TYR A 143 -16.94 -8.25 -19.13
CA TYR A 143 -16.09 -9.45 -19.17
C TYR A 143 -15.59 -9.74 -20.57
N ARG A 144 -14.38 -10.29 -20.65
CA ARG A 144 -13.73 -10.65 -21.91
C ARG A 144 -14.49 -11.72 -22.66
N THR A 145 -14.55 -11.59 -23.98
CA THR A 145 -15.02 -12.66 -24.89
C THR A 145 -13.88 -13.54 -25.42
N GLY A 146 -12.63 -13.09 -25.30
CA GLY A 146 -11.44 -13.78 -25.77
C GLY A 146 -10.79 -14.70 -24.73
N VAL A 147 -10.10 -15.75 -25.19
CA VAL A 147 -9.25 -16.58 -24.33
C VAL A 147 -8.09 -15.75 -23.79
N MET A 148 -7.69 -16.01 -22.54
CA MET A 148 -6.61 -15.27 -21.88
C MET A 148 -5.55 -16.23 -21.35
N GLN A 149 -4.31 -15.97 -21.75
CA GLN A 149 -3.14 -16.73 -21.32
C GLN A 149 -2.10 -15.76 -20.76
N ILE A 150 -1.61 -16.06 -19.56
CA ILE A 150 -0.47 -15.35 -18.97
C ILE A 150 0.78 -16.02 -19.53
N VAL A 151 1.50 -15.31 -20.41
CA VAL A 151 2.68 -15.83 -21.10
C VAL A 151 3.93 -15.03 -20.76
N SER A 152 5.10 -15.68 -20.80
CA SER A 152 6.40 -14.98 -20.83
C SER A 152 7.28 -15.51 -21.95
N GLY A 153 8.26 -14.73 -22.39
CA GLY A 153 9.22 -15.13 -23.41
C GLY A 153 9.12 -14.27 -24.66
N ALA A 154 10.12 -14.36 -25.53
CA ALA A 154 10.11 -13.65 -26.79
C ALA A 154 9.04 -14.22 -27.73
N MET A 155 8.58 -13.39 -28.67
CA MET A 155 7.59 -13.80 -29.67
C MET A 155 8.03 -15.07 -30.42
N GLY A 156 7.18 -16.10 -30.42
CA GLY A 156 7.46 -17.44 -30.97
C GLY A 156 8.20 -18.41 -30.02
N LYS A 157 8.50 -18.00 -28.78
CA LYS A 157 9.04 -18.84 -27.69
C LYS A 157 8.31 -18.56 -26.37
N GLU A 158 7.02 -18.29 -26.46
CA GLU A 158 6.16 -18.02 -25.33
C GLU A 158 5.99 -19.27 -24.45
N ARG A 159 6.21 -19.12 -23.16
CA ARG A 159 5.84 -20.08 -22.13
C ARG A 159 4.54 -19.63 -21.50
N VAL A 160 3.49 -20.43 -21.65
CA VAL A 160 2.22 -20.23 -20.94
C VAL A 160 2.43 -20.61 -19.47
N HIS A 161 2.25 -19.63 -18.59
CA HIS A 161 2.26 -19.82 -17.14
C HIS A 161 0.89 -20.15 -16.60
N TYR A 162 -0.16 -19.60 -17.20
CA TYR A 162 -1.54 -19.80 -16.79
C TYR A 162 -2.49 -19.62 -17.96
N GLU A 163 -3.53 -20.43 -18.01
CA GLU A 163 -4.67 -20.26 -18.92
C GLU A 163 -5.91 -20.03 -18.05
N ALA A 164 -6.49 -18.84 -18.19
CA ALA A 164 -7.63 -18.43 -17.39
C ALA A 164 -8.91 -19.18 -17.78
N VAL A 165 -9.94 -19.03 -16.94
CA VAL A 165 -11.27 -19.60 -17.17
C VAL A 165 -11.76 -19.31 -18.59
N ALA A 166 -12.40 -20.28 -19.24
CA ALA A 166 -12.92 -20.10 -20.59
C ALA A 166 -13.92 -18.92 -20.64
N PRO A 167 -13.92 -18.08 -21.70
CA PRO A 167 -14.76 -16.86 -21.76
C PRO A 167 -16.24 -17.12 -21.49
N LEU A 168 -16.76 -18.24 -22.00
CA LEU A 168 -18.16 -18.65 -21.82
C LEU A 168 -18.55 -18.94 -20.37
N LEU A 169 -17.57 -19.22 -19.50
CA LEU A 169 -17.77 -19.52 -18.07
C LEU A 169 -17.50 -18.30 -17.17
N VAL A 170 -16.84 -17.24 -17.68
CA VAL A 170 -16.43 -16.09 -16.85
C VAL A 170 -17.63 -15.46 -16.12
N LYS A 171 -18.77 -15.28 -16.80
CA LYS A 171 -19.96 -14.70 -16.17
C LYS A 171 -20.48 -15.54 -15.01
N SER A 172 -20.64 -16.85 -15.21
CA SER A 172 -21.12 -17.74 -14.14
C SER A 172 -20.13 -17.83 -12.98
N GLU A 173 -18.83 -17.85 -13.25
CA GLU A 173 -17.80 -17.85 -12.20
C GLU A 173 -17.81 -16.54 -11.40
N MET A 174 -17.96 -15.41 -12.09
CA MET A 174 -18.06 -14.10 -11.45
C MET A 174 -19.34 -13.95 -10.64
N ASP A 175 -20.46 -14.54 -11.05
CA ASP A 175 -21.70 -14.52 -10.27
C ASP A 175 -21.54 -15.25 -8.94
N VAL A 176 -20.89 -16.42 -8.94
CA VAL A 176 -20.58 -17.18 -7.72
C VAL A 176 -19.61 -16.39 -6.83
N PHE A 177 -18.56 -15.80 -7.42
CA PHE A 177 -17.60 -14.97 -6.70
C PHE A 177 -18.25 -13.74 -6.05
N LEU A 178 -19.08 -13.01 -6.81
CA LEU A 178 -19.75 -11.79 -6.34
C LEU A 178 -20.81 -12.09 -5.28
N GLN A 179 -21.48 -13.23 -5.37
CA GLN A 179 -22.36 -13.69 -4.29
C GLN A 179 -21.53 -13.93 -3.02
N TRP A 180 -20.50 -14.78 -3.11
CA TRP A 180 -19.67 -15.14 -1.95
C TRP A 180 -18.97 -13.94 -1.30
N VAL A 181 -18.44 -13.00 -2.10
CA VAL A 181 -17.70 -11.85 -1.56
C VAL A 181 -18.60 -10.91 -0.76
N ASN A 182 -19.89 -10.83 -1.11
CA ASN A 182 -20.87 -9.98 -0.43
C ASN A 182 -21.63 -10.69 0.70
N GLU A 183 -21.63 -12.03 0.74
CA GLU A 183 -22.27 -12.78 1.82
C GLU A 183 -21.62 -12.48 3.18
N GLU A 184 -22.45 -12.32 4.21
CA GLU A 184 -21.98 -12.35 5.59
C GLU A 184 -21.57 -13.78 5.94
N THR A 185 -20.32 -13.98 6.29
CA THR A 185 -19.77 -15.30 6.64
C THR A 185 -19.11 -15.24 8.01
N LYS A 186 -18.87 -16.42 8.61
CA LYS A 186 -18.09 -16.54 9.85
C LYS A 186 -16.57 -16.41 9.60
N LEU A 187 -16.17 -16.26 8.34
CA LEU A 187 -14.76 -16.11 7.96
C LEU A 187 -14.30 -14.70 8.30
N ASP A 188 -13.14 -14.58 8.95
CA ASP A 188 -12.58 -13.26 9.24
C ASP A 188 -12.34 -12.46 7.93
N PRO A 189 -12.71 -11.17 7.89
CA PRO A 189 -12.59 -10.37 6.67
C PRO A 189 -11.16 -10.26 6.09
N VAL A 190 -10.11 -10.42 6.89
CA VAL A 190 -8.71 -10.47 6.39
C VAL A 190 -8.47 -11.74 5.57
N LEU A 191 -8.91 -12.89 6.06
CA LEU A 191 -8.83 -14.14 5.30
C LEU A 191 -9.74 -14.07 4.06
N LYS A 192 -10.91 -13.43 4.19
CA LYS A 192 -11.79 -13.17 3.06
C LYS A 192 -11.11 -12.31 1.99
N ALA A 193 -10.34 -11.29 2.38
CA ALA A 193 -9.55 -10.47 1.46
C ALA A 193 -8.48 -11.27 0.72
N ALA A 194 -7.77 -12.16 1.42
CA ALA A 194 -6.77 -13.04 0.83
C ALA A 194 -7.40 -13.98 -0.22
N ILE A 195 -8.51 -14.65 0.15
CA ILE A 195 -9.22 -15.59 -0.73
C ILE A 195 -9.81 -14.86 -1.95
N ALA A 196 -10.44 -13.71 -1.73
CA ALA A 196 -11.05 -12.93 -2.81
C ALA A 196 -10.03 -12.48 -3.85
N HIS A 197 -8.85 -12.05 -3.41
CA HIS A 197 -7.74 -11.68 -4.30
C HIS A 197 -7.36 -12.85 -5.20
N PHE A 198 -7.06 -14.01 -4.61
CA PHE A 198 -6.67 -15.19 -5.35
C PHE A 198 -7.76 -15.64 -6.32
N TRP A 199 -8.99 -15.78 -5.83
CA TRP A 199 -10.11 -16.24 -6.64
C TRP A 199 -10.35 -15.33 -7.85
N PHE A 200 -10.35 -14.00 -7.65
CA PHE A 200 -10.52 -13.05 -8.74
C PHE A 200 -9.39 -13.17 -9.80
N ILE A 201 -8.14 -13.32 -9.36
CA ILE A 201 -6.98 -13.53 -10.26
C ILE A 201 -7.12 -14.82 -11.07
N ILE A 202 -7.62 -15.91 -10.47
CA ILE A 202 -7.87 -17.18 -11.15
C ILE A 202 -8.97 -17.05 -12.21
N ILE A 203 -10.09 -16.38 -11.90
CA ILE A 203 -11.15 -16.14 -12.91
C ILE A 203 -10.59 -15.30 -14.07
N HIS A 204 -9.83 -14.26 -13.75
CA HIS A 204 -9.23 -13.33 -14.71
C HIS A 204 -10.28 -12.78 -15.71
N PRO A 205 -11.30 -12.06 -15.22
CA PRO A 205 -12.52 -11.79 -15.99
C PRO A 205 -12.38 -10.74 -17.09
N PHE A 206 -11.31 -9.94 -17.09
CA PHE A 206 -11.08 -8.86 -18.05
C PHE A 206 -9.90 -9.13 -18.98
N ASP A 207 -9.81 -8.41 -20.10
CA ASP A 207 -8.67 -8.47 -21.03
C ASP A 207 -7.37 -7.95 -20.37
N ASP A 208 -7.48 -6.93 -19.52
CA ASP A 208 -6.38 -6.34 -18.76
C ASP A 208 -6.90 -5.70 -17.45
N GLY A 209 -6.02 -5.27 -16.56
CA GLY A 209 -6.36 -4.60 -15.30
C GLY A 209 -6.73 -5.54 -14.15
N ASN A 210 -6.77 -6.86 -14.38
CA ASN A 210 -7.15 -7.85 -13.38
C ASN A 210 -6.31 -7.77 -12.09
N GLY A 211 -4.99 -7.58 -12.22
CA GLY A 211 -4.11 -7.42 -11.06
C GLY A 211 -4.45 -6.19 -10.21
N ARG A 212 -4.66 -5.04 -10.85
CA ARG A 212 -5.03 -3.78 -10.18
C ARG A 212 -6.39 -3.89 -9.50
N ILE A 213 -7.37 -4.52 -10.16
CA ILE A 213 -8.70 -4.75 -9.60
C ILE A 213 -8.65 -5.75 -8.44
N ALA A 214 -7.85 -6.82 -8.52
CA ALA A 214 -7.67 -7.77 -7.42
C ALA A 214 -7.14 -7.08 -6.15
N ARG A 215 -6.16 -6.19 -6.31
CA ARG A 215 -5.62 -5.38 -5.21
C ARG A 215 -6.66 -4.40 -4.65
N ALA A 216 -7.45 -3.75 -5.51
CA ALA A 216 -8.57 -2.91 -5.06
C ALA A 216 -9.63 -3.72 -4.28
N ILE A 217 -9.94 -4.95 -4.69
CA ILE A 217 -10.82 -5.86 -3.94
C ILE A 217 -10.22 -6.21 -2.58
N SER A 218 -8.92 -6.52 -2.52
CA SER A 218 -8.23 -6.74 -1.24
C SER A 218 -8.33 -5.52 -0.33
N ASP A 219 -8.09 -4.32 -0.85
CA ASP A 219 -8.14 -3.10 -0.06
C ASP A 219 -9.55 -2.79 0.42
N LEU A 220 -10.58 -3.01 -0.40
CA LEU A 220 -11.98 -2.93 0.01
C LEU A 220 -12.29 -3.87 1.19
N LEU A 221 -11.89 -5.14 1.10
CA LEU A 221 -12.18 -6.14 2.13
C LEU A 221 -11.36 -5.94 3.40
N LEU A 222 -10.11 -5.49 3.28
CA LEU A 222 -9.28 -5.12 4.42
C LEU A 222 -9.82 -3.87 5.12
N THR A 223 -10.33 -2.88 4.38
CA THR A 223 -10.99 -1.70 4.96
C THR A 223 -12.26 -2.11 5.71
N ARG A 224 -13.05 -3.06 5.19
CA ARG A 224 -14.17 -3.68 5.94
C ARG A 224 -13.70 -4.38 7.21
N ALA A 225 -12.54 -5.04 7.19
CA ALA A 225 -11.97 -5.75 8.34
C ALA A 225 -11.61 -4.82 9.52
N GLU A 226 -11.35 -3.55 9.21
CA GLU A 226 -10.97 -2.51 10.17
C GLU A 226 -12.15 -1.63 10.57
N ASN A 227 -13.28 -1.74 9.86
CA ASN A 227 -14.48 -0.93 10.08
C ASN A 227 -14.18 0.58 10.13
N SER A 228 -13.23 1.01 9.30
CA SER A 228 -12.74 2.38 9.21
C SER A 228 -12.22 2.64 7.80
N PRO A 229 -12.52 3.79 7.17
CA PRO A 229 -11.90 4.20 5.91
C PRO A 229 -10.43 4.63 6.10
N GLU A 230 -9.98 4.82 7.35
CA GLU A 230 -8.63 5.24 7.69
C GLU A 230 -7.69 4.02 7.80
N ARG A 231 -7.07 3.65 6.68
CA ARG A 231 -6.00 2.64 6.62
C ARG A 231 -4.63 3.30 6.59
N PHE A 232 -3.68 2.72 7.31
CA PHE A 232 -2.34 3.30 7.51
C PHE A 232 -1.18 2.42 7.01
N TYR A 233 -1.48 1.41 6.20
CA TYR A 233 -0.50 0.52 5.57
C TYR A 233 -0.86 0.30 4.10
N SER A 234 0.17 0.09 3.28
CA SER A 234 0.03 -0.19 1.85
C SER A 234 0.41 -1.64 1.57
N LEU A 235 -0.59 -2.49 1.31
CA LEU A 235 -0.33 -3.88 0.90
C LEU A 235 0.37 -3.92 -0.46
N SER A 236 -0.02 -3.05 -1.40
CA SER A 236 0.59 -3.00 -2.74
C SER A 236 2.08 -2.67 -2.70
N SER A 237 2.53 -1.84 -1.75
CA SER A 237 3.96 -1.56 -1.54
C SER A 237 4.73 -2.82 -1.15
N GLN A 238 4.18 -3.63 -0.25
CA GLN A 238 4.83 -4.87 0.17
C GLN A 238 4.75 -5.96 -0.90
N ILE A 239 3.64 -6.06 -1.66
CA ILE A 239 3.54 -6.96 -2.81
C ILE A 239 4.61 -6.61 -3.85
N LEU A 240 4.89 -5.32 -4.10
CA LEU A 240 5.95 -4.93 -5.03
C LEU A 240 7.34 -5.40 -4.56
N ILE A 241 7.65 -5.26 -3.26
CA ILE A 241 8.89 -5.77 -2.66
C ILE A 241 9.00 -7.29 -2.85
N GLU A 242 7.88 -8.00 -2.65
CA GLU A 242 7.79 -9.45 -2.74
C GLU A 242 7.34 -9.97 -4.13
N ARG A 243 7.40 -9.12 -5.18
CA ARG A 243 6.71 -9.37 -6.48
C ARG A 243 7.04 -10.72 -7.08
N LYS A 244 8.29 -11.16 -6.99
CA LYS A 244 8.69 -12.48 -7.48
C LYS A 244 7.98 -13.61 -6.71
N ARG A 245 8.01 -13.54 -5.37
CA ARG A 245 7.37 -14.55 -4.51
C ARG A 245 5.85 -14.56 -4.70
N TYR A 246 5.23 -13.39 -4.88
CA TYR A 246 3.81 -13.26 -5.21
C TYR A 246 3.42 -14.10 -6.44
N TYR A 247 4.12 -13.93 -7.56
CA TYR A 247 3.83 -14.71 -8.77
C TYR A 247 4.24 -16.19 -8.65
N ASP A 248 5.35 -16.51 -7.95
CA ASP A 248 5.76 -17.90 -7.72
C ASP A 248 4.70 -18.69 -6.93
N VAL A 249 4.10 -18.07 -5.91
CA VAL A 249 3.03 -18.68 -5.09
C VAL A 249 1.75 -18.82 -5.90
N LEU A 250 1.34 -17.80 -6.66
CA LEU A 250 0.19 -17.91 -7.57
C LEU A 250 0.37 -19.04 -8.57
N GLN A 251 1.55 -19.13 -9.20
CA GLN A 251 1.87 -20.18 -10.17
C GLN A 251 1.84 -21.58 -9.56
N THR A 252 2.16 -21.71 -8.28
CA THR A 252 2.13 -23.00 -7.58
C THR A 252 0.70 -23.38 -7.20
N VAL A 253 -0.02 -22.46 -6.54
CA VAL A 253 -1.35 -22.72 -5.96
C VAL A 253 -2.43 -22.84 -7.03
N GLN A 254 -2.29 -22.18 -8.19
CA GLN A 254 -3.22 -22.34 -9.32
C GLN A 254 -3.29 -23.77 -9.87
N HIS A 255 -2.38 -24.68 -9.49
CA HIS A 255 -2.38 -26.08 -9.87
C HIS A 255 -2.81 -27.03 -8.73
N SER A 256 -3.18 -26.48 -7.56
CA SER A 256 -3.67 -27.31 -6.46
C SER A 256 -5.09 -27.78 -6.72
N SER A 257 -5.50 -28.84 -6.03
CA SER A 257 -6.88 -29.32 -6.04
C SER A 257 -7.74 -28.61 -4.98
N GLY A 258 -7.62 -27.28 -4.86
CA GLY A 258 -8.38 -26.45 -3.91
C GLY A 258 -7.64 -26.07 -2.62
N ASP A 259 -6.48 -26.65 -2.33
CA ASP A 259 -5.66 -26.26 -1.19
C ASP A 259 -4.94 -24.94 -1.47
N ILE A 260 -5.26 -23.90 -0.70
CA ILE A 260 -4.69 -22.56 -0.81
C ILE A 260 -3.82 -22.18 0.40
N THR A 261 -3.38 -23.15 1.20
CA THR A 261 -2.58 -22.91 2.41
C THR A 261 -1.36 -22.04 2.12
N GLU A 262 -0.57 -22.36 1.08
CA GLU A 262 0.62 -21.58 0.72
C GLU A 262 0.27 -20.13 0.33
N TRP A 263 -0.86 -19.93 -0.36
CA TRP A 263 -1.35 -18.60 -0.71
C TRP A 263 -1.72 -17.79 0.55
N LEU A 264 -2.46 -18.39 1.49
CA LEU A 264 -2.85 -17.72 2.73
C LEU A 264 -1.63 -17.38 3.60
N VAL A 265 -0.67 -18.32 3.73
CA VAL A 265 0.59 -18.07 4.45
C VAL A 265 1.37 -16.93 3.82
N TRP A 266 1.48 -16.89 2.49
CA TRP A 266 2.16 -15.80 1.80
C TRP A 266 1.43 -14.46 2.00
N PHE A 267 0.12 -14.42 1.76
CA PHE A 267 -0.68 -13.19 1.88
C PHE A 267 -0.60 -12.61 3.29
N LEU A 268 -0.71 -13.45 4.33
CA LEU A 268 -0.64 -13.01 5.72
C LEU A 268 0.77 -12.53 6.09
N ASN A 269 1.85 -13.13 5.58
CA ASN A 269 3.21 -12.64 5.79
C ASN A 269 3.44 -11.30 5.07
N CYS A 270 2.94 -11.17 3.84
CA CYS A 270 2.97 -9.91 3.09
C CYS A 270 2.22 -8.81 3.85
N LEU A 271 1.02 -9.09 4.35
CA LEU A 271 0.27 -8.15 5.17
C LEU A 271 0.98 -7.83 6.48
N LYS A 272 1.57 -8.83 7.16
CA LYS A 272 2.38 -8.62 8.37
C LYS A 272 3.52 -7.66 8.11
N ASN A 273 4.28 -7.85 7.04
CA ASN A 273 5.41 -6.99 6.69
C ASN A 273 4.94 -5.56 6.35
N ALA A 274 3.82 -5.41 5.64
CA ALA A 274 3.21 -4.11 5.39
C ALA A 274 2.81 -3.39 6.69
N LEU A 275 2.26 -4.12 7.66
CA LEU A 275 1.89 -3.59 8.97
C LEU A 275 3.12 -3.25 9.83
N LEU A 276 4.17 -4.06 9.81
CA LEU A 276 5.42 -3.74 10.51
C LEU A 276 6.03 -2.43 9.98
N GLU A 277 6.03 -2.24 8.67
CA GLU A 277 6.52 -1.00 8.06
C GLU A 277 5.64 0.21 8.42
N ALA A 278 4.31 0.03 8.38
CA ALA A 278 3.39 1.05 8.87
C ALA A 278 3.63 1.38 10.35
N GLY A 279 3.92 0.38 11.19
CA GLY A 279 4.30 0.58 12.58
C GLY A 279 5.52 1.48 12.74
N ASN A 280 6.54 1.33 11.90
CA ASN A 280 7.72 2.21 11.90
C ASN A 280 7.35 3.66 11.55
N ILE A 281 6.49 3.85 10.54
CA ILE A 281 6.00 5.18 10.13
C ILE A 281 5.21 5.82 11.28
N VAL A 282 4.27 5.09 11.88
CA VAL A 282 3.45 5.58 13.01
C VAL A 282 4.32 5.96 14.20
N GLN A 283 5.35 5.18 14.52
CA GLN A 283 6.30 5.53 15.58
C GLN A 283 7.04 6.85 15.29
N ASN A 284 7.47 7.07 14.04
CA ASN A 284 8.11 8.33 13.67
C ASN A 284 7.15 9.52 13.77
N VAL A 285 5.88 9.34 13.36
CA VAL A 285 4.83 10.36 13.50
C VAL A 285 4.57 10.69 14.97
N LEU A 286 4.44 9.67 15.83
CA LEU A 286 4.27 9.84 17.28
C LEU A 286 5.47 10.54 17.90
N ARG A 287 6.70 10.10 17.62
CA ARG A 287 7.93 10.74 18.09
C ARG A 287 7.99 12.22 17.68
N LYS A 288 7.61 12.54 16.44
CA LYS A 288 7.55 13.91 15.95
C LYS A 288 6.50 14.74 16.68
N ALA A 289 5.31 14.17 16.92
CA ALA A 289 4.25 14.84 17.66
C ALA A 289 4.65 15.10 19.13
N GLU A 290 5.23 14.11 19.81
CA GLU A 290 5.76 14.24 21.17
C GLU A 290 6.85 15.30 21.26
N PHE A 291 7.79 15.31 20.31
CA PHE A 291 8.82 16.33 20.22
C PHE A 291 8.21 17.75 20.14
N TRP A 292 7.24 17.97 19.26
CA TRP A 292 6.64 19.29 19.09
C TRP A 292 5.76 19.70 20.27
N ASN A 293 5.04 18.77 20.90
CA ASN A 293 4.31 19.05 22.14
C ASN A 293 5.25 19.48 23.27
N LYS A 294 6.36 18.74 23.45
CA LYS A 294 7.35 19.09 24.48
C LYS A 294 7.96 20.48 24.24
N HIS A 295 8.21 20.83 22.98
CA HIS A 295 8.83 22.08 22.59
C HIS A 295 7.85 23.18 22.19
N GLU A 296 6.56 23.04 22.51
CA GLU A 296 5.49 23.98 22.11
C GLU A 296 5.79 25.42 22.54
N HIS A 297 6.29 25.61 23.76
CA HIS A 297 6.65 26.91 24.32
C HIS A 297 8.13 27.28 24.12
N THR A 298 8.90 26.46 23.40
CA THR A 298 10.29 26.79 23.09
C THR A 298 10.34 27.76 21.90
N PRO A 299 10.93 28.96 22.04
CA PRO A 299 11.00 29.91 20.93
C PRO A 299 11.95 29.37 19.86
N LEU A 300 11.42 29.04 18.68
CA LEU A 300 12.17 28.48 17.57
C LEU A 300 11.92 29.28 16.29
N ASN A 301 13.00 29.67 15.61
CA ASN A 301 12.91 30.38 14.33
C ASN A 301 12.55 29.43 13.17
N GLU A 302 12.12 29.98 12.04
CA GLU A 302 11.69 29.21 10.86
C GLU A 302 12.78 28.26 10.32
N ARG A 303 14.06 28.65 10.36
CA ARG A 303 15.17 27.80 9.89
C ARG A 303 15.38 26.61 10.83
N GLN A 304 15.30 26.84 12.13
CA GLN A 304 15.37 25.78 13.14
C GLN A 304 14.22 24.81 12.96
N ARG A 305 12.98 25.31 12.85
CA ARG A 305 11.81 24.46 12.59
C ARG A 305 11.96 23.65 11.31
N LEU A 306 12.46 24.24 10.23
CA LEU A 306 12.72 23.55 8.96
C LEU A 306 13.70 22.39 9.12
N VAL A 307 14.86 22.63 9.76
CA VAL A 307 15.88 21.59 9.90
C VAL A 307 15.45 20.52 10.91
N LEU A 308 14.82 20.90 12.03
CA LEU A 308 14.29 19.94 13.01
C LEU A 308 13.23 19.02 12.38
N ASN A 309 12.31 19.54 11.56
CA ASN A 309 11.38 18.69 10.82
C ASN A 309 12.12 17.71 9.91
N LYS A 310 13.15 18.15 9.18
CA LYS A 310 13.97 17.23 8.36
C LYS A 310 14.75 16.19 9.16
N LEU A 311 15.12 16.48 10.41
CA LEU A 311 15.74 15.51 11.30
C LEU A 311 14.72 14.47 11.77
N LEU A 312 13.51 14.91 12.10
CA LEU A 312 12.41 14.06 12.57
C LEU A 312 11.79 13.21 11.45
N ASP A 313 11.81 13.68 10.20
CA ASP A 313 11.26 12.98 9.02
C ASP A 313 12.22 11.92 8.44
N GLY A 314 13.36 11.66 9.10
CA GLY A 314 14.40 10.76 8.62
C GLY A 314 15.50 11.49 7.87
N PHE A 315 16.67 11.61 8.49
CA PHE A 315 17.81 12.36 7.95
C PHE A 315 18.93 11.42 7.50
N THR A 316 19.28 11.48 6.21
CA THR A 316 20.35 10.64 5.67
C THR A 316 21.73 11.20 6.00
N GLY A 317 22.51 10.47 6.79
CA GLY A 317 23.86 10.86 7.20
C GLY A 317 23.88 11.91 8.30
N LYS A 318 25.06 12.45 8.62
CA LYS A 318 25.27 13.29 9.81
C LYS A 318 24.97 14.78 9.56
N LEU A 319 24.39 15.47 10.54
CA LEU A 319 24.13 16.90 10.45
C LEU A 319 25.41 17.69 10.77
N LYS A 320 25.92 18.41 9.78
CA LYS A 320 27.03 19.36 9.92
C LYS A 320 26.52 20.79 9.74
N SER A 321 27.24 21.78 10.25
CA SER A 321 26.91 23.20 10.02
C SER A 321 26.80 23.56 8.54
N SER A 322 27.63 22.98 7.68
CA SER A 322 27.56 23.17 6.22
C SER A 322 26.29 22.56 5.60
N LYS A 323 25.79 21.45 6.15
CA LYS A 323 24.55 20.81 5.68
C LYS A 323 23.33 21.61 6.16
N TRP A 324 23.36 22.11 7.40
CA TRP A 324 22.38 23.08 7.90
C TRP A 324 22.29 24.31 7.00
N ALA A 325 23.43 24.95 6.71
CA ALA A 325 23.50 26.13 5.85
C ALA A 325 22.88 25.91 4.47
N LYS A 326 23.11 24.74 3.86
CA LYS A 326 22.51 24.36 2.57
C LYS A 326 20.99 24.18 2.67
N ILE A 327 20.51 23.50 3.70
CA ILE A 327 19.07 23.24 3.91
C ILE A 327 18.32 24.55 4.19
N ALA A 328 18.83 25.34 5.12
CA ALA A 328 18.21 26.57 5.59
C ALA A 328 18.52 27.78 4.69
N LYS A 329 19.31 27.59 3.62
CA LYS A 329 19.74 28.63 2.67
C LYS A 329 20.31 29.86 3.38
N CYS A 330 21.22 29.64 4.34
CA CYS A 330 21.84 30.70 5.15
C CYS A 330 23.38 30.61 5.14
N SER A 331 24.05 31.64 5.68
CA SER A 331 25.52 31.61 5.82
C SER A 331 25.96 30.55 6.85
N PRO A 332 27.21 30.03 6.75
CA PRO A 332 27.77 29.12 7.74
C PRO A 332 27.74 29.66 9.18
N ASP A 333 27.98 30.96 9.36
CA ASP A 333 27.93 31.61 10.67
C ASP A 333 26.52 31.62 11.26
N THR A 334 25.51 31.91 10.44
CA THR A 334 24.10 31.85 10.86
C THR A 334 23.70 30.41 11.21
N ALA A 335 24.14 29.43 10.43
CA ALA A 335 23.90 28.01 10.73
C ALA A 335 24.52 27.60 12.07
N LEU A 336 25.75 28.03 12.36
CA LEU A 336 26.40 27.76 13.65
C LEU A 336 25.68 28.45 14.81
N ARG A 337 25.14 29.67 14.63
CA ARG A 337 24.32 30.34 15.65
C ARG A 337 23.02 29.58 15.91
N ASP A 338 22.32 29.18 14.85
CA ASP A 338 21.08 28.39 14.97
C ASP A 338 21.33 27.07 15.72
N ILE A 339 22.44 26.37 15.42
CA ILE A 339 22.81 25.11 16.07
C ILE A 339 23.18 25.34 17.54
N LYS A 340 23.99 26.35 17.86
CA LYS A 340 24.37 26.66 19.24
C LYS A 340 23.17 27.00 20.10
N ASP A 341 22.26 27.82 19.58
CA ASP A 341 21.00 28.15 20.27
C ASP A 341 20.14 26.89 20.53
N LEU A 342 20.10 25.93 19.60
CA LEU A 342 19.42 24.65 19.84
C LEU A 342 20.14 23.74 20.84
N ILE A 343 21.46 23.81 20.94
CA ILE A 343 22.24 23.11 21.98
C ILE A 343 21.96 23.73 23.35
N GLU A 344 21.95 25.07 23.45
CA GLU A 344 21.61 25.79 24.68
C GLU A 344 20.18 25.48 25.15
N LYS A 345 19.27 25.23 24.21
CA LYS A 345 17.88 24.80 24.49
C LYS A 345 17.74 23.30 24.79
N GLY A 346 18.83 22.52 24.75
CA GLY A 346 18.80 21.08 24.99
C GLY A 346 18.07 20.27 23.90
N ILE A 347 17.97 20.81 22.69
CA ILE A 347 17.31 20.14 21.54
C ILE A 347 18.32 19.36 20.71
N LEU A 348 19.51 19.93 20.51
CA LEU A 348 20.61 19.29 19.81
C LEU A 348 21.77 19.00 20.76
N GLN A 349 22.56 18.00 20.42
CA GLN A 349 23.85 17.75 21.03
C GLN A 349 24.92 17.52 19.96
N GLN A 350 26.18 17.68 20.36
CA GLN A 350 27.31 17.28 19.53
C GLN A 350 27.54 15.77 19.67
N GLU A 351 27.66 15.05 18.55
CA GLU A 351 28.01 13.62 18.58
C GLU A 351 29.37 13.41 19.26
N GLN A 352 29.49 12.33 20.04
CA GLN A 352 30.74 11.97 20.74
C GLN A 352 31.80 11.30 19.84
N GLU A 353 31.48 10.96 18.59
CA GLU A 353 32.44 10.30 17.69
C GLU A 353 33.57 11.26 17.22
N GLY A 354 34.80 10.93 17.64
CA GLY A 354 36.02 11.71 17.41
C GLY A 354 36.55 11.71 15.97
N GLY A 355 35.83 12.36 15.06
CA GLY A 355 36.30 12.67 13.70
C GLY A 355 36.79 14.11 13.51
N ARG A 356 37.43 14.39 12.36
CA ARG A 356 37.87 15.76 11.96
C ARG A 356 36.72 16.77 11.77
N SER A 357 35.46 16.34 11.78
CA SER A 357 34.28 17.21 11.57
C SER A 357 33.28 17.06 12.71
N THR A 358 32.87 18.20 13.27
CA THR A 358 31.78 18.27 14.25
C THR A 358 30.44 17.92 13.60
N ASN A 359 29.76 16.93 14.18
CA ASN A 359 28.40 16.54 13.81
C ASN A 359 27.46 16.81 14.97
N TYR A 360 26.20 17.00 14.65
CA TYR A 360 25.13 17.28 15.60
C TYR A 360 23.99 16.28 15.42
N GLU A 361 23.30 15.97 16.49
CA GLU A 361 22.14 15.08 16.50
C GLU A 361 21.08 15.63 17.44
N LEU A 362 19.84 15.17 17.28
CA LEU A 362 18.80 15.43 18.27
C LEU A 362 19.24 14.82 19.60
N MET A 363 19.03 15.54 20.69
CA MET A 363 19.29 14.99 22.02
C MET A 363 18.36 13.78 22.20
N ASP A 364 18.93 12.58 22.27
CA ASP A 364 18.17 11.33 22.36
C ASP A 364 17.35 11.33 23.64
N GLU A 365 16.04 11.33 23.48
CA GLU A 365 15.12 10.90 24.53
C GLU A 365 14.54 9.57 24.09
N ILE A 366 14.90 8.51 24.83
CA ILE A 366 14.40 7.12 24.71
C ILE A 366 15.15 6.24 23.68
N HIS A 367 16.39 5.89 24.01
CA HIS A 367 16.85 4.50 23.87
C HIS A 367 17.30 4.02 25.25
N PRO A 368 16.72 2.95 25.82
CA PRO A 368 17.44 2.20 26.84
C PRO A 368 18.72 1.73 26.14
N LYS A 369 19.88 2.09 26.70
CA LYS A 369 21.11 1.39 26.37
C LYS A 369 20.86 -0.08 26.66
N ASN A 370 20.68 -0.89 25.61
CA ASN A 370 20.83 -2.32 25.74
C ASN A 370 22.30 -2.55 26.07
N ASN A 371 22.57 -2.82 27.35
CA ASN A 371 23.78 -3.50 27.79
C ASN A 371 23.71 -4.97 27.40
#